data_AF-A0A3B5QSM7-F1
#
_entry.id   AF-A0A3B5QSM7-F1
#
_cell.length_a   1.000
_cell.length_b   1.000
_cell.length_c   1.000
_cell.angle_alpha   90.00
_cell.angle_beta   90.00
_cell.angle_gamma   90.00
#
_symmetry.space_group_name_H-M   'P 1'
#
loop_
_entity.id
_entity.type
_entity.pdbx_description
1 polymer ?
#
loop_
_entity_poly.entity_id
_entity_poly.type
_entity_poly.pdbx_seq_one_letter_code
_entity_poly.pdbx_strand_id
1 'polypeptide(L)'
;MICRVRTAAATHPVMPVGFFHSDVNLKLFKEPDFNGLSSLLVREDIGLLFVGARGKEFHKHFPINMLTLSFCQVNWTVTSKEKALCKVKGKSIEECDNYIRMMHTLDDGRILVCGTKAFDPTCTHLVHSFQNGRGKVPFDPNENFASMVNGLNQYGLGSMVRWPLDPVKGSLTLKSSCQTYQHILNDLISGPNMISMKFAEISKHSNNNEDDNVFLFLTEIKIEAQRSNLRLSRVARVCKSDLGGLRILQKKWTSFLKARLDCPFGDEGSASLVQDVFFLQDENNVTDSIFYATFTLMDPQFGNVQSAVCAYKLSDIQQVFRGNFMTFTDSGSWVRYTGTVFSPYPGSCINDEMRASGVRTSRDVPDATLLFVKNHPLMEQVVTPITGKPLLVRPTAQFSKIVVDKVTSLDGEQHNVMFISNNSGWLQKAVWSGDDGGRIIEDLQLFKNPQPIRFLQLSRRVGYSYMPVD
;
A
#
# COMPACT_ATOMS: atom_id res chain seq x y z
N MET A 1 -10.10 -20.63 -24.41
CA MET A 1 -9.96 -22.11 -24.35
C MET A 1 -9.81 -22.47 -22.89
N ILE A 2 -10.84 -23.09 -22.31
CA ILE A 2 -10.81 -23.56 -20.91
C ILE A 2 -10.21 -24.96 -20.95
N CYS A 3 -8.96 -25.11 -20.52
CA CYS A 3 -8.34 -26.43 -20.38
C CYS A 3 -8.94 -27.16 -19.18
N ARG A 4 -9.60 -28.29 -19.46
CA ARG A 4 -9.99 -29.31 -18.47
C ARG A 4 -8.74 -29.82 -17.75
N VAL A 5 -8.67 -29.65 -16.44
CA VAL A 5 -7.85 -30.52 -15.59
C VAL A 5 -8.78 -31.61 -15.06
N ARG A 6 -8.57 -32.85 -15.51
CA ARG A 6 -9.17 -34.03 -14.88
C ARG A 6 -8.57 -34.15 -13.49
N THR A 7 -9.40 -34.09 -12.46
CA THR A 7 -9.04 -34.51 -11.10
C THR A 7 -8.93 -36.03 -11.07
N ALA A 8 -7.72 -36.54 -11.34
CA ALA A 8 -7.33 -37.83 -10.80
C ALA A 8 -6.87 -37.58 -9.37
N ALA A 9 -7.42 -38.32 -8.41
CA ALA A 9 -6.93 -38.36 -7.04
C ALA A 9 -5.45 -38.79 -7.07
N ALA A 10 -4.54 -37.82 -6.96
CA ALA A 10 -3.11 -38.05 -6.96
C ALA A 10 -2.56 -37.76 -5.57
N THR A 11 -2.14 -38.81 -4.88
CA THR A 11 -1.49 -38.84 -3.57
C THR A 11 -0.04 -38.34 -3.59
N HIS A 12 0.29 -37.40 -4.49
CA HIS A 12 1.63 -36.82 -4.63
C HIS A 12 1.55 -35.30 -4.83
N PRO A 13 2.51 -34.50 -4.29
CA PRO A 13 2.55 -33.07 -4.53
C PRO A 13 2.72 -32.82 -6.03
N VAL A 14 1.69 -32.28 -6.67
CA VAL A 14 1.72 -31.87 -8.07
C VAL A 14 2.80 -30.80 -8.21
N MET A 15 3.84 -31.07 -9.00
CA MET A 15 4.86 -30.06 -9.29
C MET A 15 4.20 -28.85 -9.99
N PRO A 16 4.58 -27.61 -9.64
CA PRO A 16 4.07 -26.43 -10.33
C PRO A 16 4.34 -26.54 -11.83
N VAL A 17 3.35 -26.18 -12.65
CA VAL A 17 3.55 -26.12 -14.10
C VAL A 17 4.26 -24.80 -14.41
N GLY A 18 5.49 -24.90 -14.92
CA GLY A 18 6.27 -23.75 -15.34
C GLY A 18 5.97 -23.40 -16.79
N PHE A 19 5.68 -22.13 -17.05
CA PHE A 19 5.52 -21.57 -18.39
C PHE A 19 6.53 -20.46 -18.62
N PHE A 20 7.14 -20.45 -19.80
CA PHE A 20 7.94 -19.33 -20.26
C PHE A 20 7.09 -18.38 -21.09
N HIS A 21 7.61 -17.16 -21.29
CA HIS A 21 6.99 -16.16 -22.18
C HIS A 21 6.65 -16.75 -23.56
N SER A 22 7.41 -17.71 -24.09
CA SER A 22 7.14 -18.36 -25.39
C SER A 22 5.88 -19.21 -25.41
N ASP A 23 5.45 -19.70 -24.24
CA ASP A 23 4.47 -20.78 -24.13
C ASP A 23 3.05 -20.23 -23.97
N VAL A 24 2.93 -18.92 -23.71
CA VAL A 24 1.66 -18.25 -23.43
C VAL A 24 1.52 -17.03 -24.34
N ASN A 25 0.31 -16.79 -24.85
CA ASN A 25 0.01 -15.61 -25.67
C ASN A 25 -0.10 -14.36 -24.77
N LEU A 26 1.05 -13.84 -24.35
CA LEU A 26 1.17 -12.62 -23.57
C LEU A 26 1.09 -11.40 -24.48
N LYS A 27 0.19 -10.47 -24.17
CA LYS A 27 0.11 -9.17 -24.86
C LYS A 27 1.16 -8.24 -24.29
N LEU A 28 2.36 -8.28 -24.87
CA LEU A 28 3.43 -7.35 -24.52
C LEU A 28 3.17 -5.97 -25.11
N PHE A 29 3.40 -4.93 -24.30
CA PHE A 29 3.43 -3.55 -24.75
C PHE A 29 4.85 -3.02 -24.62
N LYS A 30 5.43 -2.55 -25.74
CA LYS A 30 6.76 -1.96 -25.79
C LYS A 30 6.74 -0.87 -26.85
N GLU A 31 7.08 0.35 -26.47
CA GLU A 31 7.31 1.47 -27.40
C GLU A 31 8.78 1.87 -27.29
N PRO A 32 9.42 2.27 -28.39
CA PRO A 32 10.84 2.66 -28.40
C PRO A 32 11.16 3.85 -27.47
N ASP A 33 10.14 4.64 -27.14
CA ASP A 33 10.23 5.91 -26.44
C ASP A 33 9.80 5.84 -24.96
N PHE A 34 9.42 4.66 -24.46
CA PHE A 34 9.11 4.44 -23.04
C PHE A 34 10.40 4.20 -22.26
N ASN A 35 10.98 5.27 -21.72
CA ASN A 35 11.99 5.14 -20.67
C ASN A 35 11.37 5.54 -19.33
N GLY A 36 11.52 4.71 -18.30
CA GLY A 36 11.14 5.04 -16.92
C GLY A 36 9.63 4.98 -16.68
N LEU A 37 9.03 3.81 -16.89
CA LEU A 37 7.67 3.50 -16.47
C LEU A 37 7.52 3.71 -14.96
N SER A 38 6.51 4.46 -14.55
CA SER A 38 6.47 5.04 -13.19
C SER A 38 5.14 4.93 -12.47
N SER A 39 4.02 4.72 -13.18
CA SER A 39 2.72 4.43 -12.59
C SER A 39 1.75 3.78 -13.58
N LEU A 40 0.75 3.09 -13.05
CA LEU A 40 -0.29 2.38 -13.80
C LEU A 40 -1.66 2.64 -13.14
N LEU A 41 -2.69 2.89 -13.96
CA LEU A 41 -4.09 2.97 -13.50
C LEU A 41 -5.02 2.30 -14.51
N VAL A 42 -5.73 1.26 -14.09
CA VAL A 42 -6.80 0.63 -14.88
C VAL A 42 -8.16 1.29 -14.55
N ARG A 43 -8.88 1.71 -15.59
CA ARG A 43 -10.26 2.20 -15.55
C ARG A 43 -11.18 1.22 -16.26
N GLU A 44 -11.77 0.30 -15.50
CA GLU A 44 -12.65 -0.75 -16.06
C GLU A 44 -13.98 -0.22 -16.60
N ASP A 45 -14.49 0.87 -16.01
CA ASP A 45 -15.74 1.54 -16.35
C ASP A 45 -15.75 2.05 -17.79
N ILE A 46 -14.64 2.63 -18.24
CA ILE A 46 -14.44 3.17 -19.60
C ILE A 46 -13.51 2.30 -20.45
N GLY A 47 -13.02 1.18 -19.91
CA GLY A 47 -12.11 0.28 -20.60
C GLY A 47 -10.81 0.95 -21.04
N LEU A 48 -10.17 1.74 -20.16
CA LEU A 48 -8.91 2.44 -20.46
C LEU A 48 -7.78 1.99 -19.53
N LEU A 49 -6.56 1.93 -20.06
CA LEU A 49 -5.32 1.87 -19.29
C LEU A 49 -4.60 3.21 -19.34
N PHE A 50 -4.26 3.72 -18.18
CA PHE A 50 -3.42 4.90 -18.04
C PHE A 50 -2.03 4.46 -17.62
N VAL A 51 -1.04 4.90 -18.37
CA VAL A 51 0.37 4.61 -18.14
C VAL A 51 1.13 5.91 -17.95
N GLY A 52 1.74 6.07 -16.78
CA GLY A 52 2.57 7.22 -16.44
C GLY A 52 4.05 6.88 -16.61
N ALA A 53 4.76 7.68 -17.40
CA ALA A 53 6.18 7.49 -17.69
C ALA A 53 6.99 8.77 -17.47
N ARG A 54 8.31 8.70 -17.67
CA ARG A 54 9.20 9.87 -17.61
C ARG A 54 8.83 10.91 -18.70
N GLY A 55 8.38 12.08 -18.27
CA GLY A 55 8.07 13.24 -19.10
C GLY A 55 6.82 13.12 -19.98
N LYS A 56 6.09 12.01 -19.88
CA LYS A 56 4.96 11.70 -20.76
C LYS A 56 3.86 10.96 -19.97
N GLU A 57 2.61 11.30 -20.26
CA GLU A 57 1.41 10.59 -19.82
C GLU A 57 0.73 9.99 -21.06
N PHE A 58 0.32 8.72 -21.00
CA PHE A 58 -0.28 8.03 -22.12
C PHE A 58 -1.59 7.35 -21.75
N HIS A 59 -2.58 7.43 -22.65
CA HIS A 59 -3.87 6.79 -22.49
C HIS A 59 -4.06 5.74 -23.59
N LYS A 60 -4.43 4.52 -23.19
CA LYS A 60 -4.70 3.42 -24.11
C LYS A 60 -6.14 2.95 -23.98
N HIS A 61 -6.83 2.84 -25.11
CA HIS A 61 -8.14 2.20 -25.18
C HIS A 61 -7.98 0.67 -25.07
N PHE A 62 -8.86 -0.01 -24.33
CA PHE A 62 -9.03 -1.45 -24.40
C PHE A 62 -10.37 -1.76 -25.08
N PRO A 63 -10.44 -1.80 -26.42
CA PRO A 63 -11.53 -2.48 -27.08
C PRO A 63 -11.31 -3.99 -26.89
N ILE A 64 -12.34 -4.65 -26.39
CA ILE A 64 -12.38 -6.08 -26.08
C ILE A 64 -12.08 -6.98 -27.30
N ASN A 65 -12.03 -6.47 -28.54
CA ASN A 65 -11.87 -7.31 -29.73
C ASN A 65 -11.13 -6.72 -30.95
N MET A 66 -10.39 -5.61 -30.88
CA MET A 66 -9.78 -5.06 -32.10
C MET A 66 -8.38 -4.44 -31.92
N LEU A 67 -7.47 -4.85 -32.82
CA LEU A 67 -6.03 -4.57 -32.87
C LEU A 67 -5.64 -3.21 -33.45
N THR A 68 -6.57 -2.26 -33.57
CA THR A 68 -6.29 -0.91 -34.08
C THR A 68 -6.61 0.10 -33.01
N LEU A 69 -5.59 0.44 -32.23
CA LEU A 69 -5.66 1.35 -31.08
C LEU A 69 -5.16 2.74 -31.47
N SER A 70 -6.01 3.75 -31.32
CA SER A 70 -5.58 5.15 -31.30
C SER A 70 -5.01 5.48 -29.92
N PHE A 71 -3.78 5.99 -29.89
CA PHE A 71 -3.10 6.44 -28.67
C PHE A 71 -3.31 7.94 -28.49
N CYS A 72 -3.66 8.37 -27.27
CA CYS A 72 -3.54 9.77 -26.89
C CYS A 72 -2.31 9.89 -25.98
N GLN A 73 -1.30 10.62 -26.47
CA GLN A 73 -0.11 10.99 -25.70
C GLN A 73 -0.23 12.43 -25.26
N VAL A 74 -0.02 12.67 -23.96
CA VAL A 74 0.06 14.00 -23.39
C VAL A 74 1.48 14.21 -22.86
N ASN A 75 2.18 15.17 -23.44
CA ASN A 75 3.54 15.50 -23.02
C ASN A 75 3.49 16.40 -21.78
N TRP A 76 4.06 15.92 -20.67
CA TRP A 76 4.21 16.69 -19.45
C TRP A 76 5.67 16.71 -19.01
N THR A 77 6.47 17.44 -19.78
CA THR A 77 7.93 17.53 -19.63
C THR A 77 8.36 18.69 -18.74
N VAL A 78 9.62 18.66 -18.33
CA VAL A 78 10.29 19.71 -17.56
C VAL A 78 11.00 20.66 -18.52
N THR A 79 10.90 21.97 -18.29
CA THR A 79 11.61 22.99 -19.09
C THR A 79 13.12 22.96 -18.86
N SER A 80 13.91 23.42 -19.83
CA SER A 80 15.38 23.49 -19.69
C SER A 80 15.82 24.32 -18.47
N LYS A 81 15.06 25.35 -18.11
CA LYS A 81 15.32 26.20 -16.93
C LYS A 81 15.10 25.43 -15.62
N GLU A 82 14.00 24.68 -15.51
CA GLU A 82 13.71 23.85 -14.35
C GLU A 82 14.74 22.71 -14.21
N LYS A 83 15.15 22.08 -15.31
CA LYS A 83 16.24 21.10 -15.32
C LYS A 83 17.56 21.69 -14.84
N ALA A 84 17.93 22.88 -15.32
CA ALA A 84 19.13 23.57 -14.87
C ALA A 84 19.08 23.88 -13.37
N LEU A 85 17.93 24.36 -12.86
CA LEU A 85 17.74 24.62 -11.44
C LEU A 85 17.84 23.34 -10.58
N CYS A 86 17.35 22.21 -11.08
CA CYS A 86 17.47 20.91 -10.43
C CYS A 86 18.94 20.43 -10.39
N LYS A 87 19.68 20.59 -11.48
CA LYS A 87 21.12 20.27 -11.52
C LYS A 87 21.95 21.10 -10.57
N VAL A 88 21.66 22.41 -10.45
CA VAL A 88 22.32 23.30 -9.48
C VAL A 88 22.13 22.81 -8.03
N LYS A 89 21.09 22.02 -7.78
CA LYS A 89 20.82 21.39 -6.46
C LYS A 89 21.53 20.04 -6.27
N GLY A 90 22.45 19.68 -7.17
CA GLY A 90 23.30 18.49 -7.08
C GLY A 90 22.62 17.19 -7.51
N LYS A 91 21.50 17.26 -8.23
CA LYS A 91 20.79 16.07 -8.75
C LYS A 91 21.24 15.69 -10.14
N SER A 92 21.15 14.40 -10.48
CA SER A 92 21.57 13.89 -11.78
C SER A 92 20.65 14.36 -12.90
N ILE A 93 21.14 14.32 -14.14
CA ILE A 93 20.35 14.73 -15.31
C ILE A 93 19.10 13.87 -15.50
N GLU A 94 19.16 12.61 -15.05
CA GLU A 94 18.09 11.64 -15.15
C GLU A 94 17.00 11.90 -14.12
N GLU A 95 17.36 12.14 -12.86
CA GLU A 95 16.39 12.44 -11.80
C GLU A 95 15.69 13.80 -12.00
N CYS A 96 16.31 14.72 -12.77
CA CYS A 96 15.76 16.05 -13.06
C CYS A 96 14.65 16.06 -14.14
N ASP A 97 14.02 14.92 -14.43
CA ASP A 97 12.81 14.84 -15.26
C ASP A 97 11.53 14.82 -14.42
N ASN A 98 10.39 14.82 -15.11
CA ASN A 98 9.08 14.65 -14.48
C ASN A 98 8.71 13.16 -14.52
N TYR A 99 8.70 12.49 -13.38
CA TYR A 99 8.23 11.11 -13.28
C TYR A 99 6.80 11.12 -12.78
N ILE A 100 5.87 10.54 -13.54
CA ILE A 100 4.46 10.46 -13.15
C ILE A 100 4.30 9.38 -12.09
N ARG A 101 4.25 9.79 -10.83
CA ARG A 101 4.24 8.86 -9.68
C ARG A 101 2.83 8.37 -9.34
N MET A 102 1.83 9.24 -9.49
CA MET A 102 0.49 8.99 -8.97
C MET A 102 -0.58 9.33 -10.01
N MET A 103 -1.52 8.42 -10.21
CA MET A 103 -2.74 8.63 -11.00
C MET A 103 -3.91 8.04 -10.22
N HIS A 104 -4.92 8.86 -9.92
CA HIS A 104 -6.13 8.41 -9.25
C HIS A 104 -7.38 8.94 -9.95
N THR A 105 -8.40 8.09 -10.00
CA THR A 105 -9.74 8.47 -10.44
C THR A 105 -10.46 9.23 -9.32
N LEU A 106 -11.10 10.34 -9.66
CA LEU A 106 -11.96 11.10 -8.77
C LEU A 106 -13.43 10.74 -9.00
N ASP A 107 -14.30 11.11 -8.05
CA ASP A 107 -15.74 10.82 -8.10
C ASP A 107 -16.45 11.35 -9.34
N ASP A 108 -15.98 12.48 -9.86
CA ASP A 108 -16.51 13.10 -11.09
C ASP A 108 -15.96 12.44 -12.37
N GLY A 109 -15.21 11.34 -12.24
CA GLY A 109 -14.60 10.60 -13.33
C GLY A 109 -13.32 11.24 -13.87
N ARG A 110 -12.90 12.42 -13.40
CA ARG A 110 -11.61 13.02 -13.78
C ARG A 110 -10.45 12.24 -13.16
N ILE A 111 -9.27 12.40 -13.74
CA ILE A 111 -8.05 11.77 -13.26
C ILE A 111 -7.13 12.84 -12.68
N LEU A 112 -6.73 12.65 -11.42
CA LEU A 112 -5.69 13.44 -10.78
C LEU A 112 -4.34 12.78 -11.05
N VAL A 113 -3.46 13.52 -11.70
CA VAL A 113 -2.11 13.06 -12.08
C VAL A 113 -1.09 13.90 -11.34
N CYS A 114 -0.09 13.27 -10.73
CA CYS A 114 0.99 13.98 -10.05
C CYS A 114 2.36 13.39 -10.39
N GLY A 115 3.34 14.27 -10.54
CA GLY A 115 4.72 13.89 -10.85
C GLY A 115 5.76 14.70 -10.09
N THR A 116 7.00 14.20 -10.10
CA THR A 116 8.14 14.77 -9.37
C THR A 116 8.59 16.12 -9.91
N LYS A 117 8.34 16.39 -11.20
CA LYS A 117 8.67 17.60 -11.96
C LYS A 117 10.01 18.24 -11.55
N ALA A 118 11.11 17.48 -11.70
CA ALA A 118 12.47 17.91 -11.34
C ALA A 118 12.63 18.38 -9.88
N PHE A 119 12.20 17.53 -8.93
CA PHE A 119 12.19 17.83 -7.49
C PHE A 119 11.34 19.08 -7.17
N ASP A 120 10.23 19.26 -7.86
CA ASP A 120 9.17 20.21 -7.48
C ASP A 120 7.78 19.58 -7.73
N PRO A 121 7.36 18.63 -6.88
CA PRO A 121 6.12 17.87 -6.99
C PRO A 121 4.92 18.72 -7.41
N THR A 122 4.32 18.36 -8.55
CA THR A 122 3.19 19.07 -9.13
C THR A 122 2.08 18.08 -9.47
N CYS A 123 0.84 18.50 -9.27
CA CYS A 123 -0.37 17.75 -9.61
C CYS A 123 -1.19 18.50 -10.65
N THR A 124 -2.01 17.79 -11.42
CA THR A 124 -2.89 18.37 -12.43
C THR A 124 -4.09 17.45 -12.68
N HIS A 125 -5.21 18.00 -13.13
CA HIS A 125 -6.36 17.21 -13.57
C HIS A 125 -6.29 17.06 -15.09
N LEU A 126 -5.85 15.90 -15.60
CA LEU A 126 -5.66 15.66 -17.04
C LEU A 126 -4.93 16.82 -17.76
N VAL A 127 -3.85 17.30 -17.14
CA VAL A 127 -2.97 18.40 -17.62
C VAL A 127 -3.65 19.79 -17.70
N HIS A 128 -4.81 19.94 -17.06
CA HIS A 128 -5.47 21.23 -16.87
C HIS A 128 -5.53 21.55 -15.36
N SER A 129 -5.22 22.82 -15.02
CA SER A 129 -5.22 23.34 -13.65
C SER A 129 -4.17 22.70 -12.70
N PHE A 130 -2.95 23.25 -12.72
CA PHE A 130 -1.86 22.80 -11.86
C PHE A 130 -2.12 23.11 -10.38
N GLN A 131 -1.79 22.15 -9.52
CA GLN A 131 -1.87 22.22 -8.07
C GLN A 131 -0.55 21.79 -7.45
N ASN A 132 -0.32 22.25 -6.21
CA ASN A 132 0.82 21.82 -5.43
C ASN A 132 0.77 20.29 -5.17
N GLY A 133 1.85 19.59 -5.52
CA GLY A 133 2.00 18.15 -5.30
C GLY A 133 2.83 17.77 -4.07
N ARG A 134 3.36 18.75 -3.33
CA ARG A 134 4.16 18.51 -2.12
C ARG A 134 3.32 17.78 -1.06
N GLY A 135 3.88 16.72 -0.50
CA GLY A 135 3.18 15.84 0.43
C GLY A 135 2.15 14.90 -0.19
N LYS A 136 1.87 15.00 -1.50
CA LYS A 136 1.04 14.03 -2.25
C LYS A 136 1.89 13.00 -3.00
N VAL A 137 3.01 13.44 -3.57
CA VAL A 137 4.01 12.61 -4.23
C VAL A 137 5.42 13.02 -3.78
N PRO A 138 6.40 12.11 -3.84
CA PRO A 138 7.77 12.41 -3.43
C PRO A 138 8.46 13.39 -4.39
N PHE A 139 9.52 14.02 -3.89
CA PHE A 139 10.41 14.85 -4.71
C PHE A 139 11.35 13.98 -5.55
N ASP A 140 11.85 12.91 -4.95
CA ASP A 140 12.78 11.97 -5.58
C ASP A 140 12.00 10.87 -6.30
N PRO A 141 12.31 10.56 -7.58
CA PRO A 141 11.63 9.51 -8.33
C PRO A 141 11.87 8.10 -7.76
N ASN A 142 12.92 7.89 -6.98
CA ASN A 142 13.25 6.59 -6.39
C ASN A 142 12.67 6.39 -4.99
N GLU A 143 12.08 7.44 -4.41
CA GLU A 143 11.47 7.36 -3.09
C GLU A 143 10.14 6.56 -3.15
N ASN A 144 10.00 5.62 -2.22
CA ASN A 144 8.78 4.88 -2.01
C ASN A 144 7.74 5.77 -1.34
N PHE A 145 6.51 5.70 -1.83
CA PHE A 145 5.42 6.51 -1.36
C PHE A 145 4.13 5.71 -1.46
N ALA A 146 3.10 6.13 -0.74
CA ALA A 146 1.79 5.50 -0.83
C ALA A 146 0.71 6.57 -0.96
N SER A 147 -0.33 6.27 -1.73
CA SER A 147 -1.43 7.19 -1.96
C SER A 147 -2.70 6.43 -2.27
N MET A 148 -3.84 7.05 -1.98
CA MET A 148 -5.15 6.54 -2.32
C MET A 148 -6.15 7.71 -2.41
N VAL A 149 -7.20 7.52 -3.19
CA VAL A 149 -8.34 8.43 -3.22
C VAL A 149 -9.57 7.60 -2.89
N ASN A 150 -10.43 8.12 -2.02
CA ASN A 150 -11.74 7.55 -1.75
C ASN A 150 -12.76 8.68 -1.65
N GLY A 151 -13.73 8.70 -2.56
CA GLY A 151 -14.67 9.80 -2.62
C GLY A 151 -13.97 11.14 -2.96
N LEU A 152 -14.46 12.19 -2.30
CA LEU A 152 -13.84 13.52 -2.30
C LEU A 152 -12.52 13.58 -1.50
N ASN A 153 -12.17 12.52 -0.76
CA ASN A 153 -11.01 12.51 0.11
C ASN A 153 -9.77 11.99 -0.63
N GLN A 154 -8.73 12.82 -0.68
CA GLN A 154 -7.42 12.46 -1.23
C GLN A 154 -6.44 12.22 -0.09
N TYR A 155 -5.88 11.01 -0.03
CA TYR A 155 -4.87 10.63 0.94
C TYR A 155 -3.53 10.41 0.21
N GLY A 156 -2.51 11.18 0.57
CA GLY A 156 -1.17 11.02 -0.02
C GLY A 156 -0.09 11.08 1.05
N LEU A 157 0.85 10.14 1.03
CA LEU A 157 2.05 10.12 1.85
C LEU A 157 3.26 10.38 0.97
N GLY A 158 3.71 11.63 0.93
CA GLY A 158 4.92 12.02 0.20
C GLY A 158 5.85 12.87 1.07
N SER A 159 7.12 12.95 0.70
CA SER A 159 8.05 13.87 1.36
C SER A 159 7.66 15.34 1.16
N MET A 160 7.87 16.15 2.19
CA MET A 160 7.70 17.62 2.13
C MET A 160 9.02 18.38 1.98
N VAL A 161 10.14 17.77 2.36
CA VAL A 161 11.45 18.43 2.45
C VAL A 161 12.35 17.99 1.29
N ARG A 162 13.11 18.95 0.76
CA ARG A 162 13.84 18.86 -0.51
C ARG A 162 15.29 18.32 -0.38
N TRP A 163 15.77 17.99 0.82
CA TRP A 163 17.21 17.86 1.11
C TRP A 163 17.62 16.56 1.82
N PRO A 164 18.85 16.04 1.58
CA PRO A 164 19.29 14.71 2.04
C PRO A 164 19.82 14.66 3.48
N LEU A 165 19.87 15.77 4.21
CA LEU A 165 20.44 15.83 5.57
C LEU A 165 19.42 15.63 6.70
N ASP A 166 18.12 15.58 6.37
CA ASP A 166 17.07 15.23 7.33
C ASP A 166 16.57 13.82 6.99
N PRO A 167 16.53 12.87 7.95
CA PRO A 167 15.95 11.56 7.72
C PRO A 167 14.52 11.75 7.21
N VAL A 168 14.27 11.27 5.99
CA VAL A 168 13.01 11.31 5.21
C VAL A 168 11.81 11.77 6.04
N LYS A 169 11.52 13.08 6.00
CA LYS A 169 10.36 13.68 6.66
C LYS A 169 9.12 13.40 5.82
N GLY A 170 8.53 12.22 6.01
CA GLY A 170 7.26 11.83 5.41
C GLY A 170 6.13 12.72 5.93
N SER A 171 5.35 13.28 5.02
CA SER A 171 4.14 14.02 5.36
C SER A 171 2.93 13.29 4.81
N LEU A 172 1.93 13.07 5.67
CA LEU A 172 0.61 12.64 5.24
C LEU A 172 -0.20 13.89 4.95
N THR A 173 -0.47 14.14 3.67
CA THR A 173 -1.49 15.10 3.29
C THR A 173 -2.82 14.37 3.25
N LEU A 174 -3.70 14.70 4.20
CA LEU A 174 -5.12 14.41 4.04
C LEU A 174 -5.82 15.64 3.51
N LYS A 175 -6.44 15.48 2.34
CA LYS A 175 -7.43 16.44 1.89
C LYS A 175 -8.80 15.78 2.05
N SER A 176 -9.53 16.17 3.09
CA SER A 176 -10.95 15.86 3.23
C SER A 176 -11.78 17.07 2.80
N SER A 177 -12.99 16.83 2.29
CA SER A 177 -13.89 17.83 1.68
C SER A 177 -13.74 19.25 2.27
N CYS A 178 -13.11 20.13 1.47
CA CYS A 178 -12.88 21.56 1.70
C CYS A 178 -11.70 21.99 2.61
N GLN A 179 -10.95 21.08 3.27
CA GLN A 179 -9.79 21.44 4.10
C GLN A 179 -8.57 20.57 3.76
N THR A 180 -7.43 21.21 3.49
CA THR A 180 -6.15 20.51 3.29
C THR A 180 -5.41 20.49 4.61
N TYR A 181 -5.31 19.30 5.21
CA TYR A 181 -4.50 19.09 6.40
C TYR A 181 -3.18 18.42 5.99
N GLN A 182 -2.08 19.07 6.31
CA GLN A 182 -0.74 18.51 6.14
C GLN A 182 -0.23 18.08 7.52
N HIS A 183 -0.07 16.78 7.70
CA HIS A 183 0.40 16.20 8.94
C HIS A 183 1.82 15.68 8.75
N ILE A 184 2.75 16.30 9.47
CA ILE A 184 4.13 15.84 9.53
C ILE A 184 4.16 14.62 10.48
N LEU A 185 4.52 13.45 9.96
CA LEU A 185 4.53 12.18 10.72
C LEU A 185 5.82 11.94 11.52
N ASN A 186 6.77 12.88 11.49
CA ASN A 186 8.11 12.72 12.08
C ASN A 186 8.10 12.33 13.56
N ASP A 187 7.15 12.85 14.34
CA ASP A 187 7.03 12.56 15.77
C ASP A 187 6.47 11.14 16.02
N LEU A 188 5.86 10.53 15.00
CA LEU A 188 5.09 9.30 15.11
C LEU A 188 5.78 8.09 14.47
N ILE A 189 6.63 8.29 13.46
CA ILE A 189 7.24 7.23 12.64
C ILE A 189 8.71 7.54 12.38
N SER A 190 9.59 6.55 12.57
CA SER A 190 11.05 6.72 12.46
C SER A 190 11.63 6.09 11.20
N GLY A 191 12.21 6.89 10.31
CA GLY A 191 12.80 6.41 9.05
C GLY A 191 11.84 5.55 8.20
N PRO A 192 10.63 6.05 7.87
CA PRO A 192 9.60 5.27 7.19
C PRO A 192 10.02 4.86 5.78
N ASN A 193 9.62 3.66 5.40
CA ASN A 193 9.52 3.24 4.01
C ASN A 193 8.06 2.85 3.76
N MET A 194 7.35 3.69 3.01
CA MET A 194 5.92 3.54 2.76
C MET A 194 5.65 2.43 1.74
N ILE A 195 4.77 1.49 2.09
CA ILE A 195 4.45 0.35 1.22
C ILE A 195 3.11 0.56 0.53
N SER A 196 2.03 0.74 1.29
CA SER A 196 0.72 1.00 0.70
C SER A 196 -0.25 1.67 1.66
N MET A 197 -1.29 2.27 1.09
CA MET A 197 -2.47 2.75 1.82
C MET A 197 -3.69 1.98 1.35
N LYS A 198 -4.60 1.65 2.26
CA LYS A 198 -5.84 0.95 1.96
C LYS A 198 -6.99 1.57 2.75
N PHE A 199 -8.08 1.82 2.04
CA PHE A 199 -9.35 2.14 2.65
C PHE A 199 -10.02 0.85 3.11
N ALA A 200 -10.59 0.85 4.30
CA ALA A 200 -11.52 -0.19 4.70
C ALA A 200 -12.70 0.43 5.41
N GLU A 201 -13.88 0.10 4.89
CA GLU A 201 -15.14 0.36 5.58
C GLU A 201 -15.16 -0.43 6.89
N ILE A 202 -15.75 0.14 7.94
CA ILE A 202 -15.74 -0.49 9.27
C ILE A 202 -17.13 -0.95 9.67
N SER A 203 -18.16 -0.23 9.25
CA SER A 203 -19.54 -0.63 9.43
C SER A 203 -20.39 -0.19 8.22
N LYS A 204 -21.28 -1.06 7.74
CA LYS A 204 -22.31 -0.70 6.73
C LYS A 204 -23.49 0.05 7.34
N HIS A 205 -23.57 0.09 8.68
CA HIS A 205 -24.73 0.58 9.42
C HIS A 205 -24.54 2.00 9.98
N SER A 206 -23.33 2.57 9.93
CA SER A 206 -23.18 3.98 10.31
C SER A 206 -23.81 4.84 9.21
N ASN A 207 -24.74 5.72 9.59
CA ASN A 207 -25.52 6.51 8.62
C ASN A 207 -24.65 7.39 7.69
N ASN A 208 -23.39 7.66 8.07
CA ASN A 208 -22.49 8.56 7.35
C ASN A 208 -21.15 7.94 6.94
N ASN A 209 -20.86 6.66 7.24
CA ASN A 209 -19.56 6.02 6.95
C ASN A 209 -18.37 6.89 7.44
N GLU A 210 -18.52 7.48 8.63
CA GLU A 210 -17.53 8.40 9.23
C GLU A 210 -16.51 7.67 10.12
N ASP A 211 -16.84 6.45 10.53
CA ASP A 211 -16.02 5.55 11.34
C ASP A 211 -15.06 4.69 10.51
N ASP A 212 -15.06 4.85 9.18
CA ASP A 212 -14.15 4.15 8.29
C ASP A 212 -12.70 4.48 8.56
N ASN A 213 -11.84 3.51 8.27
CA ASN A 213 -10.41 3.63 8.53
C ASN A 213 -9.60 3.67 7.23
N VAL A 214 -8.54 4.46 7.28
CA VAL A 214 -7.43 4.36 6.33
C VAL A 214 -6.28 3.67 7.02
N PHE A 215 -5.89 2.52 6.46
CA PHE A 215 -4.76 1.73 6.91
C PHE A 215 -3.50 2.10 6.12
N LEU A 216 -2.40 2.28 6.84
CA LEU A 216 -1.08 2.56 6.31
C LEU A 216 -0.17 1.37 6.62
N PHE A 217 0.43 0.81 5.57
CA PHE A 217 1.41 -0.25 5.68
C PHE A 217 2.79 0.31 5.36
N LEU A 218 3.74 0.11 6.26
CA LEU A 218 5.08 0.67 6.15
C LEU A 218 6.11 -0.18 6.90
N THR A 219 7.39 0.06 6.62
CA THR A 219 8.46 -0.38 7.50
C THR A 219 9.10 0.83 8.16
N GLU A 220 9.49 0.72 9.42
CA GLU A 220 10.17 1.79 10.17
C GLU A 220 11.34 1.22 10.98
N ILE A 221 12.22 2.10 11.46
CA ILE A 221 13.26 1.73 12.41
C ILE A 221 12.61 1.46 13.76
N LYS A 222 12.93 0.31 14.36
CA LYS A 222 12.46 -0.12 15.67
C LYS A 222 12.88 0.91 16.73
N ILE A 223 11.90 1.49 17.42
CA ILE A 223 12.13 2.46 18.50
C ILE A 223 12.06 1.81 19.88
N GLU A 224 11.44 0.63 19.96
CA GLU A 224 11.17 -0.08 21.21
C GLU A 224 12.35 -0.88 21.76
N ALA A 225 13.46 -0.98 21.02
CA ALA A 225 14.69 -1.60 21.48
C ALA A 225 15.87 -0.63 21.32
N GLN A 226 16.63 -0.44 22.39
CA GLN A 226 17.77 0.48 22.41
C GLN A 226 18.88 -0.03 21.47
N ARG A 227 19.45 0.87 20.65
CA ARG A 227 20.62 0.63 19.77
C ARG A 227 20.45 -0.43 18.66
N SER A 228 19.23 -0.76 18.24
CA SER A 228 19.02 -1.58 17.04
C SER A 228 18.70 -0.74 15.82
N ASN A 229 19.45 -0.87 14.73
CA ASN A 229 19.04 -0.41 13.39
C ASN A 229 18.02 -1.37 12.74
N LEU A 230 17.34 -2.18 13.56
CA LEU A 230 16.39 -3.18 13.10
C LEU A 230 15.16 -2.49 12.51
N ARG A 231 14.73 -2.91 11.34
CA ARG A 231 13.48 -2.44 10.74
C ARG A 231 12.35 -3.40 11.07
N LEU A 232 11.16 -2.86 11.31
CA LEU A 232 9.95 -3.64 11.56
C LEU A 232 8.85 -3.25 10.60
N SER A 233 8.03 -4.23 10.25
CA SER A 233 6.77 -4.02 9.54
C SER A 233 5.71 -3.47 10.49
N ARG A 234 4.98 -2.45 10.04
CA ARG A 234 3.92 -1.79 10.79
C ARG A 234 2.66 -1.71 9.95
N VAL A 235 1.54 -1.85 10.65
CA VAL A 235 0.25 -1.35 10.20
C VAL A 235 -0.15 -0.20 11.12
N ALA A 236 -0.52 0.92 10.53
CA ALA A 236 -1.11 2.05 11.22
C ALA A 236 -2.50 2.33 10.68
N ARG A 237 -3.31 3.04 11.46
CA ARG A 237 -4.65 3.47 11.03
C ARG A 237 -4.91 4.93 11.39
N VAL A 238 -5.79 5.56 10.62
CA VAL A 238 -6.40 6.85 10.93
C VAL A 238 -7.88 6.80 10.54
N CYS A 239 -8.71 7.51 11.28
CA CYS A 239 -10.14 7.62 10.96
C CYS A 239 -10.35 8.59 9.80
N LYS A 240 -11.23 8.23 8.88
CA LYS A 240 -11.58 9.06 7.70
C LYS A 240 -12.08 10.46 8.09
N SER A 241 -12.83 10.54 9.19
CA SER A 241 -13.49 11.77 9.69
C SER A 241 -12.62 12.62 10.62
N ASP A 242 -11.35 12.27 10.85
CA ASP A 242 -10.50 12.99 11.78
C ASP A 242 -10.12 14.38 11.24
N LEU A 243 -10.44 15.43 12.00
CA LEU A 243 -10.21 16.84 11.66
C LEU A 243 -9.06 17.44 12.48
N GLY A 244 -8.42 16.64 13.33
CA GLY A 244 -7.56 17.11 14.40
C GLY A 244 -8.30 17.60 15.64
N GLY A 245 -7.55 17.94 16.67
CA GLY A 245 -8.10 18.42 17.94
C GLY A 245 -8.29 19.94 17.98
N LEU A 246 -9.05 20.42 18.97
CA LEU A 246 -9.38 21.84 19.13
C LEU A 246 -8.20 22.65 19.70
N ARG A 247 -7.57 22.17 20.76
CA ARG A 247 -6.45 22.82 21.46
C ARG A 247 -5.18 21.99 21.36
N ILE A 248 -5.27 20.72 21.75
CA ILE A 248 -4.22 19.73 21.57
C ILE A 248 -4.37 19.11 20.18
N LEU A 249 -3.24 18.79 19.53
CA LEU A 249 -3.24 18.19 18.18
C LEU A 249 -4.01 19.03 17.14
N GLN A 250 -3.92 20.35 17.20
CA GLN A 250 -4.47 21.24 16.18
C GLN A 250 -3.87 20.89 14.81
N LYS A 251 -4.74 20.55 13.85
CA LYS A 251 -4.32 20.09 12.51
C LYS A 251 -3.33 18.92 12.59
N LYS A 252 -3.44 18.06 13.61
CA LYS A 252 -2.68 16.80 13.81
C LYS A 252 -3.68 15.66 14.05
N TRP A 253 -3.37 14.44 13.59
CA TRP A 253 -4.23 13.28 13.81
C TRP A 253 -4.51 13.06 15.29
N THR A 254 -5.78 12.87 15.62
CA THR A 254 -6.25 12.44 16.95
C THR A 254 -6.48 10.94 17.02
N SER A 255 -6.54 10.28 15.87
CA SER A 255 -6.85 8.86 15.70
C SER A 255 -5.70 8.00 15.19
N PHE A 256 -4.50 8.57 15.03
CA PHE A 256 -3.34 7.80 14.56
C PHE A 256 -2.88 6.80 15.62
N LEU A 257 -2.94 5.51 15.30
CA LEU A 257 -2.32 4.43 16.06
C LEU A 257 -1.54 3.50 15.13
N LYS A 258 -0.48 2.88 15.64
CA LYS A 258 0.32 1.88 14.91
C LYS A 258 0.58 0.63 15.75
N ALA A 259 0.66 -0.52 15.09
CA ALA A 259 0.98 -1.81 15.69
C ALA A 259 2.05 -2.53 14.87
N ARG A 260 2.78 -3.45 15.51
CA ARG A 260 3.68 -4.37 14.79
C ARG A 260 2.83 -5.30 13.91
N LEU A 261 3.23 -5.43 12.65
CA LEU A 261 2.69 -6.42 11.71
C LEU A 261 3.71 -7.54 11.54
N ASP A 262 3.36 -8.76 11.90
CA ASP A 262 4.32 -9.87 11.94
C ASP A 262 3.91 -10.99 10.99
N CYS A 263 4.88 -11.58 10.29
CA CYS A 263 4.71 -12.77 9.49
C CYS A 263 5.79 -13.79 9.93
N PRO A 264 5.43 -14.83 10.68
CA PRO A 264 6.40 -15.68 11.37
C PRO A 264 6.99 -16.72 10.41
N PHE A 265 8.12 -16.41 9.78
CA PHE A 265 8.92 -17.34 8.99
C PHE A 265 10.42 -17.04 9.14
N GLY A 266 11.26 -18.06 8.93
CA GLY A 266 12.69 -18.01 9.22
C GLY A 266 12.99 -18.36 10.68
N ASP A 267 14.17 -17.96 11.16
CA ASP A 267 14.62 -18.23 12.53
C ASP A 267 13.85 -17.38 13.56
N GLU A 268 13.75 -17.86 14.79
CA GLU A 268 13.10 -17.13 15.88
C GLU A 268 13.72 -15.74 16.07
N GLY A 269 12.87 -14.72 16.16
CA GLY A 269 13.30 -13.32 16.32
C GLY A 269 13.65 -12.59 15.00
N SER A 270 13.58 -13.27 13.86
CA SER A 270 13.74 -12.67 12.53
C SER A 270 12.67 -11.61 12.24
N ALA A 271 13.08 -10.45 11.73
CA ALA A 271 12.17 -9.37 11.38
C ALA A 271 11.80 -9.41 9.90
N SER A 272 10.62 -9.98 9.60
CA SER A 272 10.06 -9.97 8.25
C SER A 272 9.65 -8.56 7.81
N LEU A 273 10.07 -8.13 6.63
CA LEU A 273 9.77 -6.80 6.08
C LEU A 273 8.69 -6.88 4.99
N VAL A 274 7.57 -6.21 5.21
CA VAL A 274 6.45 -6.12 4.26
C VAL A 274 6.88 -5.39 3.00
N GLN A 275 6.53 -5.94 1.83
CA GLN A 275 6.87 -5.42 0.50
C GLN A 275 5.65 -4.91 -0.27
N ASP A 276 4.48 -5.53 -0.09
CA ASP A 276 3.24 -5.15 -0.76
C ASP A 276 2.04 -5.68 0.01
N VAL A 277 0.89 -5.02 -0.13
CA VAL A 277 -0.36 -5.39 0.54
C VAL A 277 -1.54 -5.22 -0.41
N PHE A 278 -2.34 -6.26 -0.52
CA PHE A 278 -3.62 -6.30 -1.22
C PHE A 278 -4.76 -6.41 -0.21
N PHE A 279 -5.85 -5.66 -0.44
CA PHE A 279 -7.04 -5.72 0.40
C PHE A 279 -8.17 -6.40 -0.38
N LEU A 280 -8.60 -7.56 0.12
CA LEU A 280 -9.73 -8.30 -0.41
C LEU A 280 -10.95 -7.99 0.47
N GLN A 281 -11.83 -7.14 -0.06
CA GLN A 281 -13.09 -6.79 0.62
C GLN A 281 -14.09 -7.95 0.51
N ASP A 282 -14.71 -8.31 1.62
CA ASP A 282 -15.83 -9.25 1.61
C ASP A 282 -17.14 -8.49 1.35
N GLU A 283 -17.88 -8.93 0.34
CA GLU A 283 -19.11 -8.26 -0.12
C GLU A 283 -20.26 -8.41 0.87
N ASN A 284 -20.29 -9.47 1.68
CA ASN A 284 -21.34 -9.73 2.64
C ASN A 284 -21.03 -9.04 3.97
N ASN A 285 -19.89 -9.38 4.58
CA ASN A 285 -19.48 -8.90 5.88
C ASN A 285 -18.12 -8.20 5.83
N VAL A 286 -18.13 -6.87 5.92
CA VAL A 286 -16.91 -6.06 5.81
C VAL A 286 -15.85 -6.44 6.86
N THR A 287 -16.27 -6.89 8.05
CA THR A 287 -15.34 -7.31 9.12
C THR A 287 -14.57 -8.59 8.80
N ASP A 288 -15.08 -9.39 7.85
CA ASP A 288 -14.42 -10.59 7.34
C ASP A 288 -13.44 -10.30 6.18
N SER A 289 -13.30 -9.02 5.78
CA SER A 289 -12.32 -8.61 4.77
C SER A 289 -10.89 -8.94 5.20
N ILE A 290 -10.03 -9.26 4.22
CA ILE A 290 -8.70 -9.81 4.47
C ILE A 290 -7.62 -8.96 3.79
N PHE A 291 -6.57 -8.62 4.52
CA PHE A 291 -5.33 -8.10 3.97
C PHE A 291 -4.37 -9.24 3.66
N TYR A 292 -3.95 -9.35 2.40
CA TYR A 292 -2.87 -10.24 1.98
C TYR A 292 -1.60 -9.41 1.83
N ALA A 293 -0.49 -9.86 2.42
CA ALA A 293 0.76 -9.13 2.38
C ALA A 293 1.94 -10.05 2.07
N THR A 294 2.84 -9.58 1.21
CA THR A 294 4.10 -10.23 0.92
C THR A 294 5.19 -9.68 1.83
N PHE A 295 6.02 -10.57 2.36
CA PHE A 295 7.14 -10.23 3.22
C PHE A 295 8.43 -10.79 2.65
N THR A 296 9.53 -10.11 2.94
CA THR A 296 10.88 -10.59 2.67
C THR A 296 11.67 -10.63 3.96
N LEU A 297 12.46 -11.69 4.11
CA LEU A 297 13.46 -11.84 5.15
C LEU A 297 14.82 -12.04 4.48
N MET A 298 15.83 -11.31 4.94
CA MET A 298 17.21 -11.54 4.53
C MET A 298 17.88 -12.40 5.58
N ASP A 299 18.33 -13.59 5.19
CA ASP A 299 19.08 -14.49 6.06
C ASP A 299 20.48 -13.89 6.31
N PRO A 300 20.81 -13.52 7.55
CA PRO A 300 22.10 -12.91 7.87
C PRO A 300 23.28 -13.90 7.76
N GLN A 301 23.05 -15.22 7.81
CA GLN A 301 24.09 -16.23 7.77
C GLN A 301 24.49 -16.59 6.34
N PHE A 302 23.50 -16.76 5.46
CA PHE A 302 23.73 -17.22 4.08
C PHE A 302 23.53 -16.14 3.02
N GLY A 303 23.04 -14.95 3.40
CA GLY A 303 22.74 -13.86 2.46
C GLY A 303 21.56 -14.16 1.53
N ASN A 304 20.87 -15.28 1.74
CA ASN A 304 19.73 -15.68 0.92
C ASN A 304 18.47 -14.90 1.33
N VAL A 305 17.73 -14.42 0.35
CA VAL A 305 16.43 -13.79 0.57
C VAL A 305 15.34 -14.87 0.55
N GLN A 306 14.54 -14.91 1.60
CA GLN A 306 13.32 -15.70 1.67
C GLN A 306 12.12 -14.77 1.60
N SER A 307 11.03 -15.22 0.98
CA SER A 307 9.77 -14.49 0.98
C SER A 307 8.63 -15.34 1.49
N ALA A 308 7.62 -14.67 2.04
CA ALA A 308 6.40 -15.30 2.46
C ALA A 308 5.17 -14.46 2.14
N VAL A 309 4.01 -15.10 2.16
CA VAL A 309 2.70 -14.45 2.12
C VAL A 309 1.97 -14.73 3.42
N CYS A 310 1.49 -13.68 4.07
CA CYS A 310 0.63 -13.77 5.24
C CYS A 310 -0.72 -13.09 4.96
N ALA A 311 -1.79 -13.57 5.59
CA ALA A 311 -3.11 -12.98 5.51
C ALA A 311 -3.60 -12.56 6.90
N TYR A 312 -4.25 -11.40 6.97
CA TYR A 312 -4.68 -10.76 8.22
C TYR A 312 -6.13 -10.34 8.10
N LYS A 313 -6.96 -10.75 9.07
CA LYS A 313 -8.38 -10.39 9.09
C LYS A 313 -8.53 -8.95 9.61
N LEU A 314 -9.44 -8.18 9.01
CA LEU A 314 -9.71 -6.81 9.44
C LEU A 314 -10.14 -6.75 10.92
N SER A 315 -10.97 -7.70 11.38
CA SER A 315 -11.39 -7.80 12.78
C SER A 315 -10.22 -7.93 13.77
N ASP A 316 -9.20 -8.71 13.41
CA ASP A 316 -8.07 -9.01 14.30
C ASP A 316 -7.17 -7.78 14.43
N ILE A 317 -6.97 -7.06 13.32
CA ILE A 317 -6.29 -5.76 13.31
C ILE A 317 -7.05 -4.75 14.18
N GLN A 318 -8.38 -4.68 14.06
CA GLN A 318 -9.20 -3.80 14.89
C GLN A 318 -9.11 -4.14 16.38
N GLN A 319 -9.06 -5.42 16.73
CA GLN A 319 -8.91 -5.87 18.11
C GLN A 319 -7.58 -5.39 18.71
N VAL A 320 -6.47 -5.50 17.96
CA VAL A 320 -5.16 -4.98 18.39
C VAL A 320 -5.22 -3.47 18.64
N PHE A 321 -5.91 -2.71 17.79
CA PHE A 321 -6.09 -1.27 17.97
C PHE A 321 -7.06 -0.87 19.10
N ARG A 322 -7.75 -1.84 19.72
CA ARG A 322 -8.53 -1.67 20.95
C ARG A 322 -7.79 -2.23 22.19
N GLY A 323 -6.57 -2.72 22.00
CA GLY A 323 -5.75 -3.33 23.05
C GLY A 323 -5.02 -2.30 23.93
N ASN A 324 -3.92 -2.72 24.55
CA ASN A 324 -3.12 -1.83 25.39
C ASN A 324 -2.07 -1.08 24.57
N PHE A 325 -1.63 0.03 25.14
CA PHE A 325 -0.58 0.86 24.56
C PHE A 325 0.79 0.50 25.12
N MET A 326 1.83 0.79 24.35
CA MET A 326 3.20 0.86 24.84
C MET A 326 3.47 2.25 25.40
N THR A 327 4.20 2.33 26.51
CA THR A 327 4.68 3.56 27.12
C THR A 327 6.19 3.51 27.28
N PHE A 328 6.84 4.66 27.12
CA PHE A 328 8.26 4.81 27.42
C PHE A 328 8.42 5.22 28.89
N THR A 329 9.22 4.49 29.64
CA THR A 329 9.47 4.76 31.05
C THR A 329 10.66 5.69 31.24
N ASP A 330 10.71 6.37 32.39
CA ASP A 330 11.87 7.20 32.78
C ASP A 330 13.16 6.38 32.90
N SER A 331 13.05 5.07 33.13
CA SER A 331 14.17 4.13 33.09
C SER A 331 14.72 3.86 31.68
N GLY A 332 14.15 4.48 30.64
CA GLY A 332 14.62 4.40 29.26
C GLY A 332 14.16 3.17 28.49
N SER A 333 13.09 2.50 28.95
CA SER A 333 12.58 1.26 28.36
C SER A 333 11.13 1.39 27.91
N TRP A 334 10.76 0.69 26.83
CA TRP A 334 9.37 0.58 26.42
C TRP A 334 8.70 -0.58 27.16
N VAL A 335 7.56 -0.30 27.80
CA VAL A 335 6.78 -1.29 28.55
C VAL A 335 5.30 -1.16 28.23
N ARG A 336 4.52 -2.18 28.60
CA ARG A 336 3.05 -2.11 28.54
C ARG A 336 2.54 -1.02 29.47
N TYR A 337 1.65 -0.17 28.97
CA TYR A 337 0.89 0.77 29.79
C TYR A 337 -0.16 0.02 30.62
N THR A 338 -0.10 0.15 31.94
CA THR A 338 -1.01 -0.50 32.90
C THR A 338 -1.94 0.49 33.61
N GLY A 339 -1.89 1.77 33.25
CA GLY A 339 -2.77 2.79 33.83
C GLY A 339 -4.20 2.70 33.30
N THR A 340 -5.07 3.57 33.82
CA THR A 340 -6.46 3.65 33.37
C THR A 340 -6.54 4.28 31.97
N VAL A 341 -7.26 3.61 31.08
CA VAL A 341 -7.53 4.15 29.74
C VAL A 341 -8.71 5.11 29.80
N PHE A 342 -8.60 6.25 29.11
CA PHE A 342 -9.65 7.26 29.06
C PHE A 342 -10.90 6.78 28.31
N SER A 343 -12.05 7.40 28.62
CA SER A 343 -13.27 7.30 27.83
C SER A 343 -13.56 8.68 27.21
N PRO A 344 -13.77 8.80 25.89
CA PRO A 344 -13.73 7.74 24.88
C PRO A 344 -12.33 7.13 24.71
N TYR A 345 -12.27 5.88 24.24
CA TYR A 345 -11.00 5.16 24.08
C TYR A 345 -10.02 5.95 23.17
N PRO A 346 -8.77 6.19 23.61
CA PRO A 346 -7.80 6.99 22.87
C PRO A 346 -7.60 6.53 21.43
N GLY A 347 -7.81 7.45 20.49
CA GLY A 347 -7.62 7.22 19.07
C GLY A 347 -8.79 6.56 18.37
N SER A 348 -9.91 6.29 19.05
CA SER A 348 -11.12 5.75 18.41
C SER A 348 -11.72 6.69 17.37
N CYS A 349 -12.37 6.12 16.36
CA CYS A 349 -13.21 6.89 15.46
C CYS A 349 -14.50 7.31 16.15
N ILE A 350 -15.02 8.48 15.79
CA ILE A 350 -16.27 8.98 16.33
C ILE A 350 -17.43 8.14 15.78
N ASN A 351 -18.03 7.32 16.64
CA ASN A 351 -19.17 6.47 16.33
C ASN A 351 -20.47 7.05 16.91
N ASP A 352 -21.60 6.39 16.65
CA ASP A 352 -22.91 6.87 17.10
C ASP A 352 -23.06 6.91 18.64
N GLU A 353 -22.41 5.99 19.35
CA GLU A 353 -22.38 5.98 20.81
C GLU A 353 -21.63 7.20 21.38
N MET A 354 -20.49 7.56 20.79
CA MET A 354 -19.75 8.77 21.14
C MET A 354 -20.55 10.04 20.83
N ARG A 355 -21.29 10.07 19.71
CA ARG A 355 -22.19 11.19 19.40
C ARG A 355 -23.31 11.33 20.42
N ALA A 356 -23.88 10.21 20.86
CA ALA A 356 -24.92 10.21 21.90
C ALA A 356 -24.41 10.73 23.25
N SER A 357 -23.12 10.55 23.56
CA SER A 357 -22.46 11.11 24.75
C SER A 357 -21.92 12.54 24.56
N GLY A 358 -22.17 13.17 23.41
CA GLY A 358 -21.84 14.58 23.14
C GLY A 358 -20.55 14.82 22.35
N VAL A 359 -19.79 13.78 22.00
CA VAL A 359 -18.58 13.89 21.17
C VAL A 359 -18.97 13.76 19.69
N ARG A 360 -19.20 14.89 19.03
CA ARG A 360 -19.68 14.91 17.64
C ARG A 360 -18.56 14.84 16.61
N THR A 361 -17.40 15.42 16.93
CA THR A 361 -16.24 15.48 16.05
C THR A 361 -14.94 15.23 16.83
N SER A 362 -13.82 15.03 16.13
CA SER A 362 -12.49 14.92 16.74
C SER A 362 -12.09 16.13 17.59
N ARG A 363 -12.72 17.29 17.37
CA ARG A 363 -12.47 18.53 18.14
C ARG A 363 -13.15 18.52 19.51
N ASP A 364 -14.16 17.69 19.70
CA ASP A 364 -14.91 17.57 20.95
C ASP A 364 -14.29 16.51 21.89
N VAL A 365 -13.24 15.82 21.43
CA VAL A 365 -12.51 14.83 22.22
C VAL A 365 -11.77 15.53 23.37
N PRO A 366 -11.86 15.02 24.62
CA PRO A 366 -11.20 15.64 25.77
C PRO A 366 -9.69 15.81 25.60
N ASP A 367 -9.16 16.95 26.05
CA ASP A 367 -7.73 17.27 25.97
C ASP A 367 -6.84 16.19 26.62
N ALA A 368 -7.27 15.58 27.72
CA ALA A 368 -6.55 14.48 28.38
C ALA A 368 -6.39 13.25 27.46
N THR A 369 -7.45 12.87 26.74
CA THR A 369 -7.43 11.79 25.76
C THR A 369 -6.52 12.13 24.58
N LEU A 370 -6.56 13.38 24.09
CA LEU A 370 -5.70 13.83 22.99
C LEU A 370 -4.21 13.85 23.37
N LEU A 371 -3.89 14.31 24.58
CA LEU A 371 -2.53 14.29 25.10
C LEU A 371 -2.02 12.85 25.26
N PHE A 372 -2.89 11.94 25.68
CA PHE A 372 -2.55 10.52 25.80
C PHE A 372 -2.18 9.92 24.44
N VAL A 373 -3.05 10.05 23.41
CA VAL A 373 -2.77 9.52 22.06
C VAL A 373 -1.47 10.08 21.49
N LYS A 374 -1.23 11.38 21.68
CA LYS A 374 0.00 12.05 21.23
C LYS A 374 1.26 11.36 21.76
N ASN A 375 1.22 10.89 23.00
CA ASN A 375 2.38 10.29 23.67
C ASN A 375 2.41 8.76 23.58
N HIS A 376 1.29 8.12 23.21
CA HIS A 376 1.14 6.66 23.15
C HIS A 376 0.58 6.17 21.80
N PRO A 377 1.26 6.45 20.67
CA PRO A 377 0.76 6.02 19.36
C PRO A 377 0.99 4.52 19.06
N LEU A 378 1.79 3.81 19.85
CA LEU A 378 2.21 2.43 19.62
C LEU A 378 1.40 1.44 20.46
N MET A 379 0.82 0.41 19.82
CA MET A 379 0.14 -0.70 20.48
C MET A 379 1.12 -1.73 21.04
N GLU A 380 0.77 -2.35 22.17
CA GLU A 380 1.51 -3.46 22.77
C GLU A 380 1.37 -4.74 21.94
N GLN A 381 0.15 -5.06 21.53
CA GLN A 381 -0.16 -6.30 20.83
C GLN A 381 0.37 -6.27 19.39
N VAL A 382 0.70 -7.46 18.90
CA VAL A 382 1.22 -7.70 17.55
C VAL A 382 0.09 -8.23 16.69
N VAL A 383 -0.04 -7.69 15.47
CA VAL A 383 -0.94 -8.23 14.45
C VAL A 383 -0.29 -9.50 13.86
N THR A 384 -0.92 -10.64 14.10
CA THR A 384 -0.49 -11.97 13.66
C THR A 384 -1.39 -12.49 12.52
N PRO A 385 -0.89 -13.39 11.65
CA PRO A 385 -1.68 -13.90 10.54
C PRO A 385 -2.81 -14.82 11.01
N ILE A 386 -3.87 -14.94 10.21
CA ILE A 386 -5.09 -15.70 10.51
C ILE A 386 -4.79 -17.15 10.93
N THR A 387 -3.81 -17.78 10.31
CA THR A 387 -3.43 -19.18 10.55
C THR A 387 -2.32 -19.34 11.58
N GLY A 388 -1.81 -18.24 12.16
CA GLY A 388 -0.63 -18.22 13.03
C GLY A 388 0.71 -18.48 12.31
N LYS A 389 0.68 -18.81 11.02
CA LYS A 389 1.85 -19.11 10.18
C LYS A 389 1.70 -18.48 8.78
N PRO A 390 2.77 -18.34 7.97
CA PRO A 390 2.63 -17.90 6.58
C PRO A 390 1.77 -18.86 5.76
N LEU A 391 1.01 -18.31 4.81
CA LEU A 391 0.26 -19.07 3.82
C LEU A 391 1.18 -19.76 2.82
N LEU A 392 2.27 -19.09 2.44
CA LEU A 392 3.25 -19.59 1.48
C LEU A 392 4.62 -19.07 1.88
N VAL A 393 5.64 -19.93 1.81
CA VAL A 393 7.04 -19.54 1.97
C VAL A 393 7.80 -19.99 0.74
N ARG A 394 8.61 -19.10 0.16
CA ARG A 394 9.51 -19.42 -0.95
C ARG A 394 10.94 -19.11 -0.56
N PRO A 395 11.83 -20.12 -0.53
CA PRO A 395 13.26 -19.85 -0.47
C PRO A 395 13.71 -19.22 -1.79
N THR A 396 14.74 -18.39 -1.74
CA THR A 396 15.47 -17.80 -2.89
C THR A 396 14.66 -16.95 -3.88
N ALA A 397 13.40 -16.64 -3.59
CA ALA A 397 12.59 -15.70 -4.36
C ALA A 397 12.29 -14.45 -3.52
N GLN A 398 12.44 -13.26 -4.10
CA GLN A 398 12.05 -11.99 -3.48
C GLN A 398 10.72 -11.51 -4.04
N PHE A 399 9.63 -11.71 -3.30
CA PHE A 399 8.30 -11.25 -3.69
C PHE A 399 8.23 -9.73 -3.72
N SER A 400 7.50 -9.19 -4.71
CA SER A 400 7.41 -7.76 -4.98
C SER A 400 5.99 -7.20 -4.97
N LYS A 401 5.01 -7.90 -5.57
CA LYS A 401 3.61 -7.48 -5.64
C LYS A 401 2.68 -8.67 -5.42
N ILE A 402 1.49 -8.40 -4.89
CA ILE A 402 0.45 -9.41 -4.74
C ILE A 402 -0.92 -8.85 -5.15
N VAL A 403 -1.68 -9.66 -5.86
CA VAL A 403 -3.13 -9.46 -6.03
C VAL A 403 -3.84 -10.77 -5.75
N VAL A 404 -5.06 -10.69 -5.24
CA VAL A 404 -5.86 -11.88 -4.90
C VAL A 404 -7.19 -11.80 -5.61
N ASP A 405 -7.57 -12.91 -6.24
CA ASP A 405 -8.86 -13.07 -6.89
C ASP A 405 -9.70 -14.12 -6.17
N LYS A 406 -11.00 -13.88 -6.06
CA LYS A 406 -11.95 -14.82 -5.47
C LYS A 406 -12.64 -15.57 -6.59
N VAL A 407 -12.30 -16.83 -6.77
CA VAL A 407 -12.83 -17.67 -7.86
C VAL A 407 -13.73 -18.76 -7.29
N THR A 408 -14.77 -19.11 -8.03
CA THR A 408 -15.64 -20.25 -7.69
C THR A 408 -15.19 -21.45 -8.52
N SER A 409 -14.89 -22.56 -7.86
CA SER A 409 -14.56 -23.83 -8.50
C SER A 409 -15.78 -24.43 -9.20
N LEU A 410 -15.56 -25.44 -10.04
CA LEU A 410 -16.64 -26.21 -10.67
C LEU A 410 -17.54 -26.90 -9.63
N ASP A 411 -16.99 -27.20 -8.46
CA ASP A 411 -17.71 -27.81 -7.34
C ASP A 411 -18.53 -26.79 -6.52
N GLY A 412 -18.54 -25.52 -6.92
CA GLY A 412 -19.27 -24.43 -6.24
C GLY A 412 -18.53 -23.83 -5.04
N GLU A 413 -17.39 -24.39 -4.63
CA GLU A 413 -16.57 -23.84 -3.55
C GLU A 413 -15.81 -22.59 -3.99
N GLN A 414 -15.69 -21.61 -3.08
CA GLN A 414 -14.93 -20.39 -3.33
C GLN A 414 -13.49 -20.52 -2.84
N HIS A 415 -12.55 -20.14 -3.69
CA HIS A 415 -11.13 -20.13 -3.39
C HIS A 415 -10.52 -18.75 -3.62
N ASN A 416 -9.63 -18.35 -2.71
CA ASN A 416 -8.82 -17.15 -2.88
C ASN A 416 -7.52 -17.54 -3.59
N VAL A 417 -7.37 -17.12 -4.84
CA VAL A 417 -6.19 -17.37 -5.66
C VAL A 417 -5.26 -16.18 -5.58
N MET A 418 -4.04 -16.41 -5.11
CA MET A 418 -3.00 -15.41 -4.97
C MET A 418 -2.14 -15.37 -6.24
N PHE A 419 -1.95 -14.18 -6.80
CA PHE A 419 -1.00 -13.91 -7.87
C PHE A 419 0.13 -13.08 -7.30
N ILE A 420 1.32 -13.67 -7.26
CA ILE A 420 2.48 -13.14 -6.54
C ILE A 420 3.60 -12.93 -7.55
N SER A 421 4.08 -11.71 -7.68
CA SER A 421 5.22 -11.41 -8.54
C SER A 421 6.52 -11.35 -7.75
N ASN A 422 7.66 -11.53 -8.44
CA ASN A 422 8.97 -11.35 -7.85
C ASN A 422 9.83 -10.28 -8.58
N ASN A 423 11.00 -10.02 -8.01
CA ASN A 423 11.99 -9.08 -8.55
C ASN A 423 12.70 -9.55 -9.85
N SER A 424 12.44 -10.78 -10.30
CA SER A 424 13.08 -11.41 -11.45
C SER A 424 12.11 -11.59 -12.64
N GLY A 425 10.88 -11.12 -12.52
CA GLY A 425 9.90 -11.13 -13.60
C GLY A 425 9.01 -12.37 -13.65
N TRP A 426 9.01 -13.18 -12.59
CA TRP A 426 8.08 -14.30 -12.46
C TRP A 426 6.76 -13.85 -11.84
N LEU A 427 5.68 -14.47 -12.29
CA LEU A 427 4.35 -14.41 -11.72
C LEU A 427 3.93 -15.81 -11.29
N GLN A 428 3.66 -15.97 -10.00
CA GLN A 428 3.27 -17.24 -9.41
C GLN A 428 1.78 -17.21 -9.09
N LYS A 429 1.06 -18.26 -9.45
CA LYS A 429 -0.34 -18.47 -9.07
C LYS A 429 -0.38 -19.51 -7.96
N ALA A 430 -0.88 -19.10 -6.80
CA ALA A 430 -0.93 -19.96 -5.62
C ALA A 430 -2.33 -19.98 -5.00
N VAL A 431 -2.65 -21.09 -4.33
CA VAL A 431 -3.88 -21.27 -3.55
C VAL A 431 -3.53 -21.76 -2.16
N TRP A 432 -4.33 -21.37 -1.18
CA TRP A 432 -4.24 -21.93 0.17
C TRP A 432 -5.27 -23.05 0.33
N SER A 433 -4.82 -24.20 0.83
CA SER A 433 -5.66 -25.39 1.01
C SER A 433 -5.61 -25.89 2.45
N GLY A 434 -6.02 -25.06 3.42
CA GLY A 434 -6.20 -25.47 4.82
C GLY A 434 -5.01 -26.25 5.38
N ASP A 435 -5.24 -27.54 5.64
CA ASP A 435 -4.26 -28.47 6.22
C ASP A 435 -3.03 -28.71 5.34
N ASP A 436 -3.21 -28.64 4.02
CA ASP A 436 -2.18 -28.90 3.00
C ASP A 436 -1.24 -27.71 2.76
N GLY A 437 -1.54 -26.57 3.37
CA GLY A 437 -0.77 -25.34 3.21
C GLY A 437 -0.99 -24.63 1.88
N GLY A 438 -0.12 -23.66 1.58
CA GLY A 438 -0.13 -22.94 0.31
C GLY A 438 0.58 -23.72 -0.77
N ARG A 439 -0.07 -23.85 -1.92
CA ARG A 439 0.44 -24.57 -3.09
C ARG A 439 0.54 -23.63 -4.27
N ILE A 440 1.66 -23.68 -4.99
CA ILE A 440 1.81 -22.99 -6.26
C ILE A 440 1.31 -23.92 -7.36
N ILE A 441 0.34 -23.43 -8.13
CA ILE A 441 -0.26 -24.15 -9.25
C ILE A 441 0.54 -23.88 -10.53
N GLU A 442 1.01 -22.65 -10.70
CA GLU A 442 1.61 -22.17 -11.94
C GLU A 442 2.71 -21.15 -11.64
N ASP A 443 3.83 -21.26 -12.36
CA ASP A 443 4.93 -20.30 -12.36
C ASP A 443 5.13 -19.79 -13.80
N LEU A 444 4.93 -18.50 -14.04
CA LEU A 444 5.00 -17.88 -15.36
C LEU A 444 6.09 -16.81 -15.43
N GLN A 445 7.07 -16.98 -16.33
CA GLN A 445 8.05 -15.93 -16.62
C GLN A 445 7.45 -14.89 -17.57
N LEU A 446 7.17 -13.68 -17.07
CA LEU A 446 6.50 -12.62 -17.83
C LEU A 446 7.41 -11.93 -18.86
N PHE A 447 8.72 -11.91 -18.62
CA PHE A 447 9.68 -11.19 -19.46
C PHE A 447 10.80 -12.10 -19.92
N LYS A 448 11.22 -11.94 -21.19
CA LYS A 448 12.37 -12.69 -21.76
C LYS A 448 13.66 -12.43 -20.97
N ASN A 449 13.88 -11.18 -20.58
CA ASN A 449 14.98 -10.79 -19.71
C ASN A 449 14.45 -10.61 -18.28
N PRO A 450 15.12 -11.16 -17.25
CA PRO A 450 14.69 -10.98 -15.87
C PRO A 450 14.63 -9.49 -15.49
N GLN A 451 13.44 -9.02 -15.14
CA GLN A 451 13.19 -7.64 -14.74
C GLN A 451 12.16 -7.60 -13.60
N PRO A 452 12.33 -6.71 -12.60
CA PRO A 452 11.39 -6.63 -11.49
C PRO A 452 9.99 -6.20 -11.95
N ILE A 453 8.97 -6.71 -11.29
CA ILE A 453 7.57 -6.28 -11.49
C ILE A 453 7.24 -5.22 -10.44
N ARG A 454 6.93 -4.00 -10.90
CA ARG A 454 6.62 -2.83 -10.03
C ARG A 454 5.13 -2.62 -9.85
N PHE A 455 4.33 -2.97 -10.86
CA PHE A 455 2.88 -2.86 -10.80
C PHE A 455 2.24 -4.17 -11.22
N LEU A 456 1.28 -4.60 -10.42
CA LEU A 456 0.44 -5.76 -10.68
C LEU A 456 -0.99 -5.34 -10.33
N GLN A 457 -1.89 -5.40 -11.31
CA GLN A 457 -3.29 -5.03 -11.14
C GLN A 457 -4.21 -6.09 -11.77
N LEU A 458 -5.22 -6.47 -11.02
CA LEU A 458 -6.26 -7.40 -11.47
C LEU A 458 -7.40 -6.62 -12.14
N SER A 459 -7.89 -7.13 -13.27
CA SER A 459 -9.13 -6.70 -13.90
C SER A 459 -10.12 -7.86 -14.03
N ARG A 460 -11.33 -7.67 -13.52
CA ARG A 460 -12.41 -8.68 -13.63
C ARG A 460 -12.93 -8.83 -15.06
N ARG A 461 -12.77 -7.80 -15.91
CA ARG A 461 -13.26 -7.78 -17.30
C ARG A 461 -12.26 -8.33 -18.33
N VAL A 462 -10.97 -8.06 -18.16
CA VAL A 462 -9.92 -8.38 -19.15
C VAL A 462 -8.81 -9.29 -18.63
N GLY A 463 -8.88 -9.74 -17.36
CA GLY A 463 -7.87 -10.59 -16.74
C GLY A 463 -6.78 -9.78 -16.02
N TYR A 464 -5.51 -10.15 -16.17
CA TYR A 464 -4.40 -9.52 -15.43
C TYR A 464 -3.70 -8.43 -16.25
N SER A 465 -3.36 -7.32 -15.60
CA SER A 465 -2.47 -6.28 -16.14
C SER A 465 -1.23 -6.16 -15.26
N TYR A 466 -0.05 -6.18 -15.86
CA TYR A 466 1.23 -6.14 -15.16
C TYR A 466 2.20 -5.23 -15.90
N MET A 467 3.15 -4.64 -15.16
CA MET A 467 4.11 -3.68 -15.71
C MET A 467 5.53 -3.93 -15.16
N PRO A 468 6.54 -4.07 -16.04
CA PRO A 468 7.95 -4.15 -15.63
C PRO A 468 8.50 -2.81 -15.13
N VAL A 469 9.74 -2.83 -14.63
CA VAL A 469 10.52 -1.64 -14.22
C VAL A 469 10.89 -0.72 -15.38
N ASP A 470 11.19 -1.30 -16.54
CA ASP A 470 11.77 -0.59 -17.69
C ASP A 470 10.78 -0.44 -18.84
#